data_AF-A0A4C1X387-F1
#
_entry.id   AF-A0A4C1X387-F1
#
_cell.length_a   1.000
_cell.length_b   1.000
_cell.length_c   1.000
_cell.angle_alpha   90.00
_cell.angle_beta   90.00
_cell.angle_gamma   90.00
#
_symmetry.space_group_name_H-M   'P 1'
#
loop_
_entity.id
_entity.type
_entity.pdbx_description
1 polymer ?
#
loop_
_entity_poly.entity_id
_entity_poly.type
_entity_poly.pdbx_seq_one_letter_code
_entity_poly.pdbx_strand_id
1 'polypeptide(L)'
;MDTMPTGSLTGAQKEELMDQVKQQIAIANAQELLTKMSEKCFKKCISKPGTSLDNSEQKCIAMCMDRYMDAWNLVSRTYSSRIQRERNNM
;
A
#
# COMPACT_ATOMS: atom_id res chain seq x y z
N MET A 1 -20.31 -19.12 6.66
CA MET A 1 -20.11 -19.18 5.19
C MET A 1 -21.44 -18.76 4.61
N ASP A 2 -21.71 -17.46 4.72
CA ASP A 2 -23.03 -16.90 4.47
C ASP A 2 -23.17 -16.62 2.98
N THR A 3 -24.08 -17.37 2.39
CA THR A 3 -24.51 -17.31 1.00
C THR A 3 -25.00 -15.92 0.64
N MET A 4 -24.23 -15.17 -0.15
CA MET A 4 -24.75 -13.96 -0.80
C MET A 4 -25.60 -14.37 -2.02
N PRO A 5 -26.86 -13.91 -2.11
CA PRO A 5 -27.74 -14.26 -3.22
C PRO A 5 -27.27 -13.53 -4.48
N THR A 6 -26.81 -14.29 -5.47
CA THR A 6 -26.59 -13.82 -6.84
C THR A 6 -27.94 -13.62 -7.55
N GLY A 7 -28.77 -12.73 -7.01
CA GLY A 7 -29.98 -12.23 -7.63
C GLY A 7 -29.74 -10.80 -8.09
N SER A 8 -29.66 -10.61 -9.42
CA SER A 8 -29.58 -9.35 -10.17
C SER A 8 -29.53 -8.06 -9.33
N LEU A 9 -28.32 -7.61 -8.97
CA LEU A 9 -28.09 -6.32 -8.32
C LEU A 9 -28.63 -5.20 -9.22
N THR A 10 -29.40 -4.27 -8.65
CA THR A 10 -29.78 -3.03 -9.34
C THR A 10 -28.54 -2.19 -9.64
N GLY A 11 -28.61 -1.28 -10.62
CA GLY A 11 -27.48 -0.41 -10.97
C GLY A 11 -26.91 0.36 -9.76
N ALA A 12 -27.79 0.85 -8.88
CA ALA A 12 -27.42 1.55 -7.65
C ALA A 12 -26.72 0.62 -6.63
N GLN A 13 -27.21 -0.59 -6.43
CA GLN A 13 -26.58 -1.57 -5.52
C GLN A 13 -25.20 -2.03 -6.04
N LYS A 14 -25.04 -2.12 -7.36
CA LYS A 14 -23.75 -2.43 -7.98
C LYS A 14 -22.75 -1.29 -7.77
N GLU A 15 -23.19 -0.04 -7.89
CA GLU A 15 -22.33 1.13 -7.66
C GLU A 15 -21.87 1.22 -6.20
N GLU A 16 -22.80 1.08 -5.25
CA GLU A 16 -22.49 1.06 -3.82
C GLU A 16 -21.52 -0.08 -3.46
N LEU A 17 -21.76 -1.28 -3.99
CA LEU A 17 -20.85 -2.41 -3.79
C LEU A 17 -19.46 -2.15 -4.36
N MET A 18 -19.37 -1.54 -5.56
CA MET A 18 -18.08 -1.22 -6.17
C MET A 18 -17.31 -0.18 -5.36
N ASP A 19 -17.99 0.79 -4.75
CA ASP A 19 -17.34 1.78 -3.89
C ASP A 19 -16.84 1.16 -2.58
N GLN A 20 -17.61 0.27 -1.96
CA GLN A 20 -17.15 -0.52 -0.82
C GLN A 20 -15.90 -1.35 -1.16
N VAL A 21 -15.90 -2.00 -2.33
CA VAL A 21 -14.75 -2.78 -2.82
C VAL A 21 -13.52 -1.89 -3.03
N LYS A 22 -13.67 -0.71 -3.65
CA LYS A 22 -12.55 0.24 -3.84
C LYS A 22 -11.95 0.66 -2.49
N GLN A 23 -12.80 0.94 -1.49
CA GLN A 23 -12.33 1.33 -0.17
C GLN A 23 -11.54 0.19 0.50
N GLN A 24 -12.03 -1.05 0.43
CA GLN A 24 -11.32 -2.21 0.96
C GLN A 24 -9.98 -2.43 0.27
N ILE A 25 -9.90 -2.26 -1.05
CA ILE A 25 -8.66 -2.35 -1.81
C ILE A 25 -7.67 -1.26 -1.36
N ALA A 26 -8.13 -0.02 -1.18
CA ALA A 26 -7.28 1.06 -0.70
C ALA A 26 -6.68 0.76 0.69
N ILE A 27 -7.49 0.22 1.61
CA ILE A 27 -7.04 -0.19 2.94
C ILE A 27 -6.00 -1.32 2.83
N ALA A 28 -6.28 -2.35 2.02
CA ALA A 28 -5.36 -3.49 1.84
C ALA A 28 -4.01 -3.04 1.27
N ASN A 29 -4.02 -2.15 0.26
CA ASN A 29 -2.80 -1.60 -0.33
C ASN A 29 -2.00 -0.75 0.67
N ALA A 30 -2.68 0.06 1.50
CA ALA A 30 -2.02 0.83 2.55
C ALA A 30 -1.38 -0.09 3.60
N GLN A 31 -2.08 -1.15 4.00
CA GLN A 31 -1.57 -2.14 4.94
C GLN A 31 -0.34 -2.87 4.39
N GLU A 32 -0.36 -3.26 3.11
CA GLU A 32 0.79 -3.87 2.46
C GLU A 32 1.99 -2.91 2.41
N LEU A 33 1.75 -1.64 2.06
CA LEU A 33 2.79 -0.62 2.04
C LEU A 33 3.46 -0.47 3.41
N LEU A 34 2.67 -0.35 4.47
CA LEU A 34 3.16 -0.26 5.85
C LEU A 34 3.96 -1.50 6.24
N THR A 35 3.47 -2.68 5.89
CA THR A 35 4.13 -3.96 6.20
C THR A 35 5.50 -4.03 5.52
N LYS A 36 5.56 -3.77 4.20
CA LYS A 36 6.82 -3.83 3.44
C LYS A 36 7.82 -2.77 3.85
N MET A 37 7.36 -1.56 4.15
CA MET A 37 8.21 -0.50 4.68
C MET A 37 8.80 -0.90 6.04
N SER A 38 7.96 -1.41 6.93
CA SER A 38 8.37 -1.85 8.27
C SER A 38 9.41 -2.96 8.21
N GLU A 39 9.18 -4.00 7.39
CA GLU A 39 10.13 -5.10 7.18
C GLU A 39 11.49 -4.59 6.68
N LYS A 40 11.48 -3.70 5.66
CA LYS A 40 12.72 -3.16 5.08
C LYS A 40 13.47 -2.28 6.06
N CYS A 41 12.79 -1.35 6.73
CA CYS A 41 13.43 -0.43 7.66
C CYS A 41 13.91 -1.14 8.92
N PHE A 42 13.16 -2.13 9.42
CA PHE A 42 13.62 -2.98 10.51
C PHE A 42 14.93 -3.69 10.14
N LYS A 43 14.94 -4.41 9.00
CA LYS A 43 16.14 -5.13 8.53
C LYS A 43 17.34 -4.21 8.30
N LYS A 44 17.10 -2.96 7.88
CA LYS A 44 18.17 -1.99 7.57
C LYS A 44 18.73 -1.32 8.82
N CYS A 45 17.87 -0.99 9.77
CA CYS A 45 18.21 -0.08 10.88
C CYS A 45 18.40 -0.78 12.22
N ILE A 46 17.79 -1.95 12.43
CA ILE A 46 17.86 -2.67 13.72
C ILE A 46 18.95 -3.74 13.63
N SER A 47 20.10 -3.44 14.23
CA SER A 47 21.24 -4.36 14.28
C SER A 47 21.26 -5.20 15.56
N LYS A 48 20.68 -4.68 16.64
CA LYS A 48 20.59 -5.35 17.95
C LYS A 48 19.15 -5.22 18.46
N PRO A 49 18.27 -6.19 18.15
CA PRO A 49 16.90 -6.16 18.63
C PRO A 49 16.81 -6.05 20.15
N GLY A 50 15.93 -5.18 20.62
CA GLY A 50 15.68 -4.93 22.04
C GLY A 50 14.24 -4.51 22.30
N THR A 51 13.90 -4.22 23.55
CA THR A 51 12.56 -3.75 23.95
C THR A 51 12.31 -2.27 23.65
N SER A 52 13.36 -1.54 23.26
CA SER A 52 13.32 -0.12 22.93
C SER A 52 14.32 0.20 21.82
N LEU A 53 14.00 1.21 21.01
CA LEU A 53 14.91 1.74 19.99
C LEU A 53 15.87 2.75 20.62
N ASP A 54 17.17 2.62 20.34
CA ASP A 54 18.12 3.67 20.68
C ASP A 54 18.00 4.89 19.73
N ASN A 55 18.66 6.00 20.07
CA ASN A 55 18.56 7.24 19.28
C ASN A 55 19.05 7.06 17.82
N SER A 56 20.04 6.19 17.59
CA SER A 56 20.57 5.93 16.25
C SER A 56 19.58 5.10 15.42
N GLU A 57 18.96 4.09 16.03
CA GLU A 57 17.92 3.26 15.43
C GLU A 57 16.69 4.10 15.08
N GLN A 58 16.22 4.96 15.99
CA GLN A 58 15.10 5.87 15.75
C GLN A 58 15.38 6.80 14.57
N LYS A 59 16.56 7.45 14.55
CA LYS A 59 16.96 8.34 13.46
C LYS A 59 17.08 7.57 12.13
N CYS A 60 17.65 6.37 12.14
CA CYS A 60 17.75 5.54 10.95
C CYS A 60 16.36 5.17 10.41
N ILE A 61 15.43 4.75 11.27
CA ILE A 61 14.07 4.39 10.88
C ILE A 61 13.35 5.57 10.25
N ALA A 62 13.39 6.76 10.86
CA ALA A 62 12.77 7.96 10.30
C ALA A 62 13.29 8.25 8.88
N MET A 63 14.61 8.29 8.70
CA MET A 63 15.22 8.49 7.38
C MET A 63 14.87 7.37 6.40
N CYS A 64 14.81 6.12 6.87
CA CYS A 64 14.49 4.98 6.02
C CYS A 64 13.05 5.06 5.51
N MET A 65 12.09 5.38 6.38
CA MET A 65 10.68 5.54 6.02
C MET A 65 10.50 6.68 5.01
N ASP A 66 11.13 7.84 5.25
CA ASP A 66 11.10 8.97 4.33
C ASP A 66 11.60 8.58 2.93
N ARG A 67 12.79 7.96 2.87
CA ARG A 67 13.38 7.51 1.60
C ARG A 67 12.58 6.41 0.92
N TYR A 68 11.97 5.51 1.68
CA TYR A 68 11.11 4.47 1.14
C TYR A 68 9.87 5.08 0.48
N MET A 69 9.21 6.03 1.15
CA MET A 69 8.05 6.73 0.60
C MET A 69 8.39 7.56 -0.63
N ASP A 70 9.54 8.25 -0.64
CA ASP A 70 10.01 8.98 -1.82
C ASP A 70 10.22 8.06 -3.03
N ALA A 71 10.91 6.94 -2.81
CA ALA A 71 11.17 5.95 -3.84
C ALA A 71 9.86 5.33 -4.35
N TRP A 72 8.96 4.95 -3.43
CA TRP A 72 7.65 4.39 -3.78
C TRP A 72 6.82 5.38 -4.59
N ASN A 73 6.75 6.65 -4.18
CA ASN A 73 6.04 7.70 -4.89
C ASN A 73 6.58 7.93 -6.31
N LEU A 74 7.91 7.97 -6.47
CA LEU A 74 8.54 8.11 -7.77
C LEU A 74 8.19 6.93 -8.68
N VAL A 75 8.41 5.70 -8.20
CA VAL A 75 8.13 4.48 -8.97
C VAL A 75 6.65 4.38 -9.33
N SER A 76 5.75 4.66 -8.37
CA SER A 76 4.30 4.62 -8.57
C SER A 76 3.85 5.58 -9.67
N ARG A 77 4.33 6.83 -9.66
CA ARG A 77 4.03 7.83 -10.70
C ARG A 77 4.57 7.42 -12.06
N THR A 78 5.83 6.97 -12.12
CA THR A 78 6.47 6.55 -13.37
C THR A 78 5.75 5.34 -13.97
N TYR A 79 5.44 4.34 -13.14
CA TYR A 79 4.72 3.15 -13.56
C TYR A 79 3.31 3.48 -14.07
N SER A 80 2.55 4.28 -13.33
CA SER A 80 1.20 4.71 -13.73
C SER A 80 1.22 5.48 -15.05
N SER A 81 2.19 6.39 -15.22
CA SER A 81 2.38 7.14 -16.47
C SER A 81 2.69 6.23 -17.65
N ARG A 82 3.50 5.18 -17.43
CA ARG A 82 3.81 4.18 -18.47
C ARG A 82 2.57 3.38 -18.85
N ILE A 83 1.84 2.83 -17.89
CA ILE A 83 0.63 2.04 -18.14
C ILE A 83 -0.42 2.83 -18.94
N GLN A 84 -0.61 4.12 -18.63
CA GLN A 84 -1.51 4.99 -19.38
C GLN A 84 -1.08 5.16 -20.85
N ARG A 85 0.23 5.31 -21.11
CA ARG A 85 0.76 5.41 -22.48
C ARG A 85 0.55 4.11 -23.25
N GLU A 86 0.88 2.97 -22.66
CA GLU A 86 0.68 1.67 -23.31
C GLU A 86 -0.79 1.41 -23.63
N ARG A 87 -1.72 1.79 -22.71
CA ARG A 87 -3.16 1.67 -22.95
C ARG A 87 -3.65 2.55 -24.10
N ASN A 88 -3.06 3.72 -24.29
CA ASN A 88 -3.46 4.66 -25.36
C ASN A 88 -2.85 4.29 -26.72
N ASN A 89 -1.79 3.48 -26.73
CA ASN A 89 -1.12 2.98 -27.94
C ASN A 89 -1.75 1.65 -28.44
N MET A 90 -2.75 1.14 -27.74
CA MET A 90 -3.52 -0.06 -28.07
C MET A 90 -4.90 0.35 -28.60
#